data_AF-A0A7S1WDC3-F1
#
_entry.id   AF-A0A7S1WDC3-F1
#
_cell.length_a   1.000
_cell.length_b   1.000
_cell.length_c   1.000
_cell.angle_alpha   90.00
_cell.angle_beta   90.00
_cell.angle_gamma   90.00
#
_symmetry.space_group_name_H-M   'P 1'
#
loop_
_entity.id
_entity.type
_entity.pdbx_description
1 polymer ?
#
loop_
_entity_poly.entity_id
_entity_poly.type
_entity_poly.pdbx_seq_one_letter_code
_entity_poly.pdbx_strand_id
1 'polypeptide(L)'
;KDKGKGKGKGKDKDARVEHELARTIPIPLNGLPQHEEHKLISRIVGSSSEHLNYIRTRAKAEVRLEGSGSGHGDPRDPLSMRVRADSVSKLNYAVELVEDLLEMVAKERRSQGSTGDRSRRG
;
A
#
# COMPACT_ATOMS: atom_id res chain seq x y z
N LYS A 1 1.19 43.91 21.37
CA LYS A 1 1.32 42.53 21.87
C LYS A 1 -0.08 41.99 22.07
N ASP A 2 -0.57 41.12 21.21
CA ASP A 2 -1.74 40.28 21.51
C ASP A 2 -1.69 39.05 20.59
N LYS A 3 -1.09 37.96 21.11
CA LYS A 3 -1.09 36.62 20.51
C LYS A 3 -2.07 35.80 21.32
N GLY A 4 -3.26 35.56 20.77
CA GLY A 4 -4.27 34.72 21.40
C GLY A 4 -5.08 33.95 20.37
N LYS A 5 -4.83 32.63 20.26
CA LYS A 5 -5.84 31.55 20.36
C LYS A 5 -5.24 30.23 19.88
N GLY A 6 -5.09 29.31 20.83
CA GLY A 6 -4.75 27.92 20.54
C GLY A 6 -5.93 27.10 20.04
N LYS A 7 -5.62 25.95 19.44
CA LYS A 7 -6.42 24.71 19.50
C LYS A 7 -5.67 23.61 18.74
N GLY A 8 -5.36 22.51 19.43
CA GLY A 8 -4.71 21.36 18.82
C GLY A 8 -4.58 20.20 19.79
N LYS A 9 -5.74 19.67 20.22
CA LYS A 9 -5.92 18.54 21.13
C LYS A 9 -5.42 17.25 20.45
N GLY A 10 -4.17 16.87 20.66
CA GLY A 10 -3.66 15.54 20.29
C GLY A 10 -4.14 14.52 21.31
N LYS A 11 -5.15 13.73 20.93
CA LYS A 11 -5.72 12.64 21.73
C LYS A 11 -4.65 11.59 22.04
N ASP A 12 -4.46 11.29 23.31
CA ASP A 12 -4.01 9.98 23.78
C ASP A 12 -4.94 8.92 23.16
N LYS A 13 -4.36 7.99 22.42
CA LYS A 13 -5.05 6.80 21.94
C LYS A 13 -4.56 5.63 22.77
N ASP A 14 -5.18 5.46 23.93
CA ASP A 14 -5.34 4.13 24.54
C ASP A 14 -6.20 3.29 23.59
N ALA A 15 -5.54 2.58 22.68
CA ALA A 15 -6.20 1.67 21.76
C ALA A 15 -6.51 0.37 22.50
N ARG A 16 -7.76 0.28 22.93
CA ARG A 16 -8.51 -0.96 23.16
C ARG A 16 -8.01 -2.04 22.20
N VAL A 17 -7.50 -3.15 22.72
CA VAL A 17 -7.18 -4.33 21.90
C VAL A 17 -8.51 -4.97 21.49
N GLU A 18 -9.22 -4.32 20.57
CA GLU A 18 -10.20 -5.02 19.75
C GLU A 18 -9.41 -6.07 18.97
N HIS A 19 -9.92 -7.29 18.89
CA HIS A 19 -9.39 -8.32 18.00
C HIS A 19 -9.42 -7.75 16.58
N GLU A 20 -8.32 -7.13 16.18
CA GLU A 20 -8.23 -6.40 14.92
C GLU A 20 -8.31 -7.44 13.82
N LEU A 21 -9.44 -7.48 13.10
CA LEU A 21 -9.59 -8.30 11.90
C LEU A 21 -8.73 -7.68 10.81
N ALA A 22 -7.44 -7.99 10.91
CA ALA A 22 -6.39 -7.45 10.08
C ALA A 22 -5.56 -8.56 9.45
N ARG A 23 -5.09 -8.30 8.23
CA ARG A 23 -4.11 -9.13 7.53
C ARG A 23 -3.01 -8.25 6.96
N THR A 24 -1.79 -8.75 7.04
CA THR A 24 -0.61 -8.11 6.44
C THR A 24 -0.14 -8.97 5.28
N ILE A 25 -0.10 -8.37 4.10
CA ILE A 25 0.31 -9.04 2.85
C ILE A 25 1.70 -8.50 2.49
N PRO A 26 2.75 -9.33 2.55
CA PRO A 26 4.11 -8.89 2.22
C PRO A 26 4.22 -8.57 0.72
N ILE A 27 4.91 -7.48 0.38
CA ILE A 27 5.18 -7.11 -1.01
C ILE A 27 6.64 -7.48 -1.30
N PRO A 28 6.90 -8.40 -2.26
CA PRO A 28 8.25 -8.88 -2.52
C PRO A 28 9.09 -7.80 -3.20
N LEU A 29 9.94 -7.12 -2.41
CA LEU A 29 10.96 -6.18 -2.89
C LEU A 29 12.37 -6.80 -2.96
N ASN A 30 12.53 -8.06 -2.56
CA ASN A 30 13.84 -8.66 -2.31
C ASN A 30 14.82 -8.48 -3.49
N GLY A 31 15.91 -7.74 -3.22
CA GLY A 31 17.01 -7.52 -4.16
C GLY A 31 16.78 -6.42 -5.20
N LEU A 32 15.71 -5.62 -5.08
CA LEU A 32 15.51 -4.46 -5.96
C LEU A 32 16.36 -3.27 -5.51
N PRO A 33 16.97 -2.52 -6.45
CA PRO A 33 17.53 -1.22 -6.15
C PRO A 33 16.45 -0.26 -5.64
N GLN A 34 16.79 0.64 -4.73
CA GLN A 34 15.86 1.60 -4.13
C GLN A 34 14.98 2.36 -5.15
N HIS A 35 15.54 2.76 -6.29
CA HIS A 35 14.78 3.46 -7.34
C HIS A 35 13.70 2.57 -7.99
N GLU A 36 13.92 1.26 -8.07
CA GLU A 36 12.92 0.29 -8.55
C GLU A 36 11.86 0.02 -7.48
N GLU A 37 12.22 0.02 -6.20
CA GLU A 37 11.26 -0.07 -5.08
C GLU A 37 10.26 1.09 -5.13
N HIS A 38 10.74 2.33 -5.27
CA HIS A 38 9.87 3.50 -5.39
C HIS A 38 8.94 3.44 -6.61
N LYS A 39 9.42 2.93 -7.75
CA LYS A 39 8.58 2.71 -8.94
C LYS A 39 7.51 1.66 -8.68
N LEU A 40 7.85 0.56 -7.99
CA LEU A 40 6.89 -0.48 -7.67
C LEU A 40 5.83 0.03 -6.70
N ILE A 41 6.23 0.74 -5.64
CA ILE A 41 5.33 1.39 -4.68
C ILE A 41 4.37 2.33 -5.42
N SER A 42 4.89 3.19 -6.29
CA SER A 42 4.08 4.13 -7.08
C SER A 42 3.02 3.43 -7.93
N ARG A 43 3.35 2.28 -8.53
CA ARG A 43 2.39 1.48 -9.31
C ARG A 43 1.33 0.79 -8.46
N ILE A 44 1.73 0.25 -7.31
CA ILE A 44 0.79 -0.37 -6.37
C ILE A 44 -0.21 0.67 -5.85
N VAL A 45 0.29 1.84 -5.47
CA VAL A 45 -0.54 2.95 -4.99
C VAL A 45 -1.43 3.50 -6.13
N GLY A 46 -0.88 3.60 -7.34
CA GLY A 46 -1.52 4.22 -8.48
C GLY A 46 -1.50 5.75 -8.39
N SER A 47 -2.01 6.42 -9.43
CA SER A 47 -2.07 7.89 -9.47
C SER A 47 -2.98 8.40 -8.35
N SER A 48 -2.45 9.22 -7.44
CA SER A 48 -3.22 9.74 -6.30
C SER A 48 -3.89 8.67 -5.42
N SER A 49 -3.22 7.52 -5.23
CA SER A 49 -3.74 6.39 -4.45
C SER A 49 -5.03 5.75 -5.01
N GLU A 50 -5.28 5.86 -6.32
CA GLU A 50 -6.50 5.35 -6.96
C GLU A 50 -6.77 3.87 -6.69
N HIS A 51 -5.73 3.02 -6.77
CA HIS A 51 -5.89 1.57 -6.56
C HIS A 51 -6.27 1.27 -5.11
N LEU A 52 -5.61 1.90 -4.15
CA LEU A 52 -5.95 1.74 -2.74
C LEU A 52 -7.36 2.26 -2.44
N ASN A 53 -7.75 3.38 -3.03
CA ASN A 53 -9.08 3.95 -2.86
C ASN A 53 -10.17 3.08 -3.49
N TYR A 54 -9.89 2.46 -4.65
CA TYR A 54 -10.77 1.49 -5.28
C TYR A 54 -11.03 0.31 -4.34
N ILE A 55 -9.96 -0.33 -3.82
CA ILE A 55 -10.09 -1.48 -2.92
C ILE A 55 -10.83 -1.09 -1.65
N ARG A 56 -10.47 0.03 -1.02
CA ARG A 56 -11.16 0.55 0.18
C ARG A 56 -12.67 0.74 -0.06
N THR A 57 -13.02 1.33 -1.19
CA THR A 57 -14.42 1.62 -1.54
C THR A 57 -15.21 0.35 -1.86
N ARG A 58 -14.58 -0.58 -2.59
CA ARG A 58 -15.20 -1.80 -3.10
C ARG A 58 -15.37 -2.85 -2.00
N ALA A 59 -14.35 -3.08 -1.20
CA ALA A 59 -14.38 -4.05 -0.11
C ALA A 59 -14.93 -3.48 1.21
N LYS A 60 -15.13 -2.15 1.29
CA LYS A 60 -15.50 -1.45 2.54
C LYS A 60 -14.53 -1.80 3.67
N ALA A 61 -13.24 -1.83 3.33
CA ALA A 61 -12.13 -2.17 4.20
C ALA A 61 -11.12 -1.02 4.24
N GLU A 62 -10.32 -0.97 5.29
CA GLU A 62 -9.18 -0.07 5.36
C GLU A 62 -7.94 -0.79 4.80
N VAL A 63 -7.25 -0.13 3.88
CA VAL A 63 -6.02 -0.66 3.26
C VAL A 63 -4.92 0.38 3.38
N ARG A 64 -3.74 0.00 3.86
CA ARG A 64 -2.59 0.90 4.00
C ARG A 64 -1.31 0.18 3.58
N LEU A 65 -0.36 0.96 3.09
CA LEU A 65 1.00 0.52 2.84
C LEU A 65 1.84 0.82 4.07
N GLU A 66 2.61 -0.15 4.57
CA GLU A 66 3.47 -0.04 5.75
C GLU A 66 4.87 -0.62 5.43
N GLY A 67 5.88 -0.22 6.19
CA GLY A 67 7.26 -0.68 6.04
C GLY A 67 8.12 0.22 5.16
N SER A 68 9.27 -0.30 4.73
CA SER A 68 10.28 0.42 3.94
C SER A 68 9.67 1.14 2.72
N GLY A 69 9.98 2.42 2.56
CA GLY A 69 9.54 3.22 1.41
C GLY A 69 8.08 3.69 1.43
N SER A 70 7.25 3.23 2.37
CA SER A 70 5.82 3.59 2.45
C SER A 70 5.54 4.91 3.17
N GLY A 71 6.49 5.41 3.97
CA GLY A 71 6.28 6.57 4.85
C GLY A 71 5.44 6.26 6.11
N HIS A 72 5.06 5.00 6.33
CA HIS A 72 4.27 4.54 7.47
C HIS A 72 4.83 3.23 8.05
N GLY A 73 4.74 3.03 9.38
CA GLY A 73 5.33 1.85 10.06
C GLY A 73 6.84 2.00 10.32
N ASP A 74 7.50 0.90 10.71
CA ASP A 74 8.96 0.89 10.88
C ASP A 74 9.63 0.79 9.50
N PRO A 75 10.50 1.74 9.11
CA PRO A 75 11.21 1.67 7.84
C PRO A 75 12.16 0.46 7.72
N ARG A 76 12.47 -0.22 8.82
CA ARG A 76 13.25 -1.47 8.84
C ARG A 76 12.40 -2.69 8.47
N ASP A 77 11.07 -2.58 8.60
CA ASP A 77 10.17 -3.65 8.22
C ASP A 77 10.06 -3.75 6.70
N PRO A 78 9.94 -4.97 6.14
CA PRO A 78 9.65 -5.16 4.73
C PRO A 78 8.37 -4.43 4.31
N LEU A 79 8.36 -3.93 3.08
CA LEU A 79 7.17 -3.32 2.51
C LEU A 79 6.01 -4.33 2.55
N SER A 80 4.88 -3.91 3.10
CA SER A 80 3.69 -4.73 3.22
C SER A 80 2.41 -3.92 3.08
N MET A 81 1.34 -4.59 2.67
CA MET A 81 0.00 -4.02 2.61
C MET A 81 -0.80 -4.53 3.81
N ARG A 82 -1.19 -3.62 4.69
CA ARG A 82 -2.06 -3.92 5.82
C ARG A 82 -3.52 -3.67 5.43
N VAL A 83 -4.34 -4.70 5.57
CA VAL A 83 -5.77 -4.69 5.34
C VAL A 83 -6.48 -4.86 6.68
N ARG A 84 -7.46 -4.03 6.98
CA ARG A 84 -8.32 -4.12 8.18
C ARG A 84 -9.78 -4.03 7.78
N ALA A 85 -10.65 -4.80 8.40
CA ALA A 85 -12.09 -4.73 8.16
C ALA A 85 -12.89 -4.98 9.45
N ASP A 86 -14.19 -4.73 9.40
CA ASP A 86 -15.13 -5.01 10.50
C ASP A 86 -15.69 -6.45 10.47
N SER A 87 -15.36 -7.23 9.43
CA SER A 87 -15.87 -8.58 9.21
C SER A 87 -14.88 -9.42 8.38
N VAL A 88 -14.89 -10.72 8.63
CA VAL A 88 -14.02 -11.69 7.92
C VAL A 88 -14.31 -11.70 6.42
N SER A 89 -15.58 -11.60 6.01
CA SER A 89 -15.96 -11.59 4.58
C SER A 89 -15.39 -10.37 3.85
N LYS A 90 -15.45 -9.17 4.44
CA LYS A 90 -14.84 -7.97 3.85
C LYS A 90 -13.33 -8.04 3.86
N LEU A 91 -12.73 -8.61 4.92
CA LEU A 91 -11.28 -8.81 5.00
C LEU A 91 -10.81 -9.74 3.88
N ASN A 92 -11.45 -10.89 3.69
CA ASN A 92 -11.10 -11.84 2.64
C ASN A 92 -11.27 -11.22 1.25
N TYR A 93 -12.38 -10.52 0.99
CA TYR A 93 -12.60 -9.87 -0.30
C TYR A 93 -11.58 -8.75 -0.56
N ALA A 94 -11.20 -7.98 0.46
CA ALA A 94 -10.15 -6.98 0.34
C ALA A 94 -8.77 -7.60 0.07
N VAL A 95 -8.47 -8.74 0.70
CA VAL A 95 -7.24 -9.50 0.47
C VAL A 95 -7.18 -10.00 -0.97
N GLU A 96 -8.26 -10.58 -1.50
CA GLU A 96 -8.35 -11.03 -2.90
C GLU A 96 -8.05 -9.88 -3.87
N LEU A 97 -8.70 -8.72 -3.67
CA LEU A 97 -8.45 -7.54 -4.51
C LEU A 97 -7.01 -7.01 -4.41
N VAL A 98 -6.39 -7.12 -3.24
CA VAL A 98 -4.97 -6.77 -3.07
C VAL A 98 -4.08 -7.75 -3.80
N GLU A 99 -4.33 -9.05 -3.68
CA GLU A 99 -3.57 -10.10 -4.37
C GLU A 99 -3.66 -9.94 -5.89
N ASP A 100 -4.86 -9.68 -6.42
CA ASP A 100 -5.09 -9.39 -7.85
C ASP A 100 -4.29 -8.18 -8.32
N LEU A 101 -4.29 -7.09 -7.53
CA LEU A 101 -3.50 -5.89 -7.82
C LEU A 101 -1.99 -6.19 -7.86
N LEU A 102 -1.49 -6.92 -6.87
CA LEU A 102 -0.07 -7.29 -6.82
C LEU A 102 0.32 -8.20 -7.99
N GLU A 103 -0.56 -9.12 -8.38
CA GLU A 103 -0.33 -9.97 -9.55
C GLU A 103 -0.32 -9.16 -10.84
N MET A 104 -1.24 -8.21 -11.02
CA MET A 104 -1.29 -7.31 -12.17
C MET A 104 0.00 -6.49 -12.27
N VAL A 105 0.43 -5.85 -11.18
CA VAL A 105 1.67 -5.07 -11.14
C VAL A 105 2.89 -5.95 -11.43
N ALA A 106 2.92 -7.19 -10.91
CA ALA A 106 4.00 -8.13 -11.19
C ALA A 106 4.02 -8.60 -12.66
N LYS A 107 2.85 -8.74 -13.31
CA LYS A 107 2.73 -9.06 -14.74
C LYS A 107 3.21 -7.90 -15.60
N GLU A 108 2.80 -6.67 -15.30
CA GLU A 108 3.25 -5.47 -16.02
C GLU A 108 4.77 -5.30 -15.95
N ARG A 109 5.35 -5.50 -14.76
CA ARG A 109 6.80 -5.43 -14.58
C ARG A 109 7.54 -6.46 -15.43
N ARG A 110 7.04 -7.70 -15.48
CA ARG A 110 7.61 -8.77 -16.33
C ARG A 110 7.48 -8.46 -17.82
N SER A 111 6.34 -7.92 -18.24
CA SER A 111 6.09 -7.50 -19.63
C SER A 111 7.09 -6.43 -20.10
N GLN A 112 7.33 -5.41 -19.28
CA GLN A 112 8.26 -4.32 -19.59
C GLN A 112 9.73 -4.73 -19.58
N GLY A 113 10.10 -5.80 -18.87
CA GLY A 113 11.43 -6.40 -18.94
C GLY A 113 11.70 -7.20 -20.22
N SER A 114 10.67 -7.46 -21.04
CA SER A 114 10.80 -8.26 -22.27
C SER A 114 10.85 -7.42 -23.57
N THR A 115 10.61 -6.11 -23.51
CA THR A 115 10.72 -5.24 -24.69
C THR A 115 12.13 -4.68 -24.85
N GLY A 116 13.08 -5.60 -24.89
CA GLY A 116 14.45 -5.36 -25.34
C GLY A 116 14.67 -5.85 -26.76
N ASP A 117 13.73 -5.65 -27.69
CA ASP A 117 13.98 -5.83 -29.13
C ASP A 117 12.87 -5.18 -29.95
N ARG A 118 13.12 -3.99 -30.51
CA ARG A 118 12.92 -3.63 -31.93
C ARG A 118 12.94 -2.11 -32.16
N SER A 119 13.98 -1.74 -32.91
CA SER A 119 14.02 -0.63 -33.87
C SER A 119 14.11 0.80 -33.34
N ARG A 120 15.33 1.14 -32.87
CA ARG A 120 16.06 2.25 -33.48
C ARG A 120 16.43 1.90 -34.94
N ARG A 121 15.58 2.28 -35.87
CA ARG A 121 15.88 2.57 -37.29
C ARG A 121 14.79 3.57 -37.68
N GLY A 122 15.04 4.76 -38.17
CA GLY A 122 16.16 5.37 -38.87
C GLY A 122 15.50 6.51 -39.64
#